data_AF-A0A759MA64-F1
#
_entry.id   AF-A0A759MA64-F1
#
_cell.length_a   1.000
_cell.length_b   1.000
_cell.length_c   1.000
_cell.angle_alpha   90.00
_cell.angle_beta   90.00
_cell.angle_gamma   90.00
#
_symmetry.space_group_name_H-M   'P 1'
#
loop_
_entity.id
_entity.type
_entity.pdbx_description
1 polymer ?
#
loop_
_entity_poly.entity_id
_entity_poly.type
_entity_poly.pdbx_seq_one_letter_code
_entity_poly.pdbx_strand_id
1 'polypeptide(L)' 'MYKITATIIKAGNPPIGWCRFSKEKLTQTQCEKMFFKAKEAGKSFGEKVVLDDFRCEKVQEQERQAG' A
#
# COMPACT_ATOMS: atom_id res chain seq x y z
N MET A 1 -5.72 -0.82 -15.68
CA MET A 1 -5.08 -0.24 -14.47
C MET A 1 -5.51 -1.04 -13.24
N TYR A 2 -4.79 -0.99 -12.11
CA TYR A 2 -5.17 -1.65 -10.85
C TYR A 2 -5.35 -0.61 -9.75
N LYS A 3 -6.43 -0.71 -8.97
CA LYS A 3 -6.66 0.03 -7.74
C LYS A 3 -6.31 -0.89 -6.59
N ILE A 4 -5.30 -0.50 -5.83
CA ILE A 4 -4.92 -1.17 -4.60
C ILE A 4 -5.45 -0.35 -3.43
N THR A 5 -6.18 -0.98 -2.53
CA THR A 5 -6.58 -0.39 -1.25
C THR A 5 -6.08 -1.28 -0.13
N ALA A 6 -5.62 -0.69 0.96
CA ALA A 6 -5.23 -1.41 2.16
C ALA A 6 -5.28 -0.48 3.37
N THR A 7 -5.37 -1.05 4.55
CA THR A 7 -5.22 -0.32 5.81
C THR A 7 -3.81 -0.54 6.33
N ILE A 8 -3.03 0.54 6.42
CA ILE A 8 -1.68 0.49 6.97
C ILE A 8 -1.78 0.55 8.49
N ILE A 9 -1.30 -0.50 9.14
CA ILE A 9 -1.20 -0.59 10.60
C ILE A 9 0.30 -0.52 10.95
N LYS A 10 0.68 0.53 11.69
CA LYS A 10 2.04 0.68 12.21
C LYS A 10 1.99 0.64 13.73
N ALA A 11 2.98 0.01 14.34
CA ALA A 11 3.10 0.00 15.80
C ALA A 11 3.13 1.44 16.34
N GLY A 12 2.23 1.76 17.27
CA GLY A 12 2.12 3.09 17.88
C GLY A 12 1.42 4.16 17.06
N ASN A 13 0.88 3.83 15.87
CA ASN A 13 0.07 4.76 15.09
C ASN A 13 -1.32 4.17 14.84
N PRO A 14 -2.36 5.02 14.69
CA PRO A 14 -3.68 4.55 14.30
C PRO A 14 -3.64 3.92 12.89
N PRO A 15 -4.54 2.96 12.60
CA PRO A 15 -4.71 2.42 11.26
C PRO A 15 -5.03 3.54 10.27
N ILE A 16 -4.32 3.58 9.14
CA ILE A 16 -4.54 4.58 8.09
C ILE A 16 -4.96 3.91 6.80
N GLY A 17 -6.09 4.35 6.24
CA GLY A 17 -6.56 3.92 4.94
C GLY A 17 -5.60 4.38 3.84
N TRP A 18 -5.18 3.46 2.99
CA TRP A 18 -4.30 3.70 1.87
C TRP A 18 -4.94 3.25 0.57
N CYS A 19 -4.81 4.08 -0.46
CA CYS A 19 -5.20 3.75 -1.81
C CYS A 19 -4.09 4.15 -2.79
N ARG A 20 -3.76 3.26 -3.72
CA ARG A 20 -2.80 3.52 -4.79
C ARG A 20 -3.26 2.87 -6.07
N PHE A 21 -3.04 3.57 -7.17
CA PHE A 21 -3.21 2.99 -8.48
C PHE A 21 -1.87 2.52 -9.04
N SER A 22 -1.86 1.36 -9.68
CA SER A 22 -0.68 0.77 -10.31
C SER A 22 -1.03 0.27 -11.70
N LYS A 23 -0.08 0.33 -12.64
CA LYS A 23 -0.25 -0.30 -13.96
C LYS A 23 -0.16 -1.83 -13.86
N GLU A 24 0.59 -2.31 -12.87
CA GLU A 24 0.86 -3.71 -12.63
C GLU A 24 0.13 -4.22 -11.37
N LYS A 25 -0.18 -5.52 -11.36
CA LYS A 25 -0.79 -6.18 -10.21
C LYS A 25 0.23 -6.26 -9.08
N LEU A 26 -0.04 -5.58 -7.98
CA LEU A 26 0.78 -5.67 -6.77
C LEU A 26 0.20 -6.72 -5.83
N THR A 27 1.09 -7.36 -5.07
CA THR A 27 0.72 -8.26 -3.97
C THR A 27 0.85 -7.54 -2.65
N GLN A 28 0.15 -8.03 -1.62
CA GLN A 28 0.26 -7.49 -0.27
C GLN A 28 1.71 -7.37 0.18
N THR A 29 2.53 -8.42 0.00
CA THR A 29 3.96 -8.41 0.34
C THR A 29 4.77 -7.36 -0.41
N GLN A 30 4.45 -7.08 -1.67
CA GLN A 30 5.11 -6.00 -2.42
C GLN A 30 4.73 -4.63 -1.85
N CYS A 31 3.45 -4.42 -1.52
CA CYS A 31 3.01 -3.19 -0.88
C CYS A 31 3.60 -3.04 0.53
N GLU A 32 3.64 -4.11 1.34
CA GLU A 32 4.30 -4.12 2.65
C GLU A 32 5.76 -3.72 2.53
N LYS A 33 6.49 -4.24 1.55
CA LYS A 33 7.88 -3.84 1.27
C LYS A 33 8.03 -2.36 0.87
N MET A 34 7.03 -1.75 0.23
CA MET A 34 7.04 -0.33 -0.10
C MET A 34 6.88 0.55 1.14
N PHE A 35 6.09 0.11 2.12
CA PHE A 35 5.89 0.85 3.37
C PHE A 35 6.92 0.53 4.43
N PHE A 36 7.48 -0.67 4.37
CA PHE A 36 8.62 -1.05 5.13
C PHE A 36 9.78 -0.15 4.70
N LYS A 37 10.05 0.89 5.49
CA LYS A 37 11.27 1.67 5.32
C LYS A 37 12.45 0.73 5.57
N ALA A 38 13.09 0.28 4.49
CA ALA A 38 14.42 -0.28 4.57
C ALA A 38 15.31 0.73 5.29
N LYS A 39 16.07 0.25 6.28
CA LYS A 39 17.05 1.00 7.08
C LYS A 39 17.54 2.27 6.39
N GLU A 40 17.10 3.43 6.87
CA GLU A 40 17.99 4.59 6.88
C GLU A 40 19.19 4.20 7.75
N ALA A 41 20.41 4.44 7.27
CA ALA A 41 21.62 4.16 8.03
C ALA A 41 21.57 4.90 9.38
N GLY A 42 21.39 4.15 10.49
CA GLY A 42 21.47 4.69 11.85
C GLY A 42 20.26 4.51 12.77
N LYS A 43 19.12 3.96 12.33
CA LYS A 43 17.97 3.66 13.23
C LYS A 43 17.81 2.16 13.47
N SER A 44 17.82 1.77 14.75
CA SER A 44 17.94 0.39 15.25
C SER A 44 16.68 -0.48 15.17
N PHE A 45 15.54 0.05 14.71
CA PHE A 45 14.30 -0.73 14.60
C PHE A 45 13.57 -0.36 13.31
N GLY A 46 13.44 -1.32 12.40
CA GLY A 46 12.54 -1.17 11.24
C GLY A 46 11.10 -1.14 11.76
N GLU A 47 10.35 -0.08 11.44
CA GLU A 47 8.92 -0.03 11.76
C GLU A 47 8.23 -1.20 11.07
N LYS A 48 7.75 -2.17 11.86
CA LYS A 48 6.92 -3.25 11.33
C LYS A 48 5.62 -2.62 10.85
N VAL A 49 5.44 -2.62 9.53
CA VAL A 49 4.19 -2.22 8.89
C VAL A 49 3.43 -3.48 8.53
N VAL A 50 2.18 -3.53 8.95
CA VAL A 50 1.22 -4.57 8.56
C VAL A 50 0.19 -3.93 7.64
N LEU A 51 -0.11 -4.57 6.52
CA LEU A 51 -1.23 -4.19 5.67
C LEU A 51 -2.44 -5.09 5.97
N ASP A 52 -3.55 -4.49 6.36
CA ASP A 52 -4.83 -5.16 6.56
C ASP A 52 -5.86 -4.76 5.48
N ASP A 53 -6.93 -5.53 5.31
CA ASP A 53 -7.94 -5.36 4.23
C ASP A 53 -7.32 -5.08 2.84
N PHE A 54 -6.25 -5.81 2.49
CA PHE A 54 -5.59 -5.63 1.21
C PHE A 54 -6.50 -6.08 0.06
N ARG A 55 -6.83 -5.16 -0.86
CA ARG A 55 -7.57 -5.42 -2.09
C ARG A 55 -6.80 -4.87 -3.27
N CYS A 56 -6.68 -5.68 -4.32
CA CYS A 56 -6.10 -5.27 -5.59
C CYS A 56 -7.11 -5.56 -6.70
N GLU A 57 -7.83 -4.52 -7.13
CA GLU A 57 -8.90 -4.61 -8.10
C GLU A 57 -8.41 -4.12 -9.46
N LYS A 58 -8.68 -4.87 -10.53
CA LYS A 58 -8.39 -4.40 -11.89
C LYS A 58 -9.45 -3.38 -12.27
N VAL A 59 -9.08 -2.10 -12.29
CA VAL A 59 -9.95 -1.04 -12.81
C VAL A 59 -9.78 -0.96 -14.31
N GLN A 60 -10.88 -1.14 -15.03
CA GLN A 60 -10.94 -0.92 -16.46
C GLN A 60 -10.71 0.57 -16.71
N GLU A 61 -9.93 0.92 -17.74
CA GLU A 61 -9.57 2.30 -18.08
C GLU A 61 -10.75 3.18 -18.55
N GLN A 62 -12.00 2.75 -18.34
CA GLN A 62 -13.20 3.44 -18.81
C GLN A 62 -13.67 4.60 -17.92
N GLU A 63 -13.03 4.89 -16.78
CA GLU A 63 -13.42 6.02 -15.93
C GLU A 63 -12.43 7.21 -15.97
N ARG A 64 -11.68 7.35 -17.06
CA ARG A 64 -11.05 8.63 -17.44
C ARG A 64 -11.85 9.31 -18.55
N GLN A 65 -13.17 9.44 -18.39
CA GLN A 65 -13.99 10.33 -19.23
C GLN A 65 -15.38 10.57 -18.61
N ALA A 66 -15.42 11.37 -17.55
CA ALA A 66 -16.54 12.23 -17.13
C ALA A 66 -16.04 13.02 -15.90
N GLY A 67 -15.82 14.32 -15.92
CA GLY A 67 -15.92 15.37 -16.92
C GLY A 67 -15.20 16.60 -16.37
#